data_AF-A0A6I5WFR1-F1
#
_entry.id   AF-A0A6I5WFR1-F1
#
_cell.length_a   1.000
_cell.length_b   1.000
_cell.length_c   1.000
_cell.angle_alpha   90.00
_cell.angle_beta   90.00
_cell.angle_gamma   90.00
#
_symmetry.space_group_name_H-M   'P 1'
#
loop_
_entity.id
_entity.type
_entity.pdbx_description
1 polymer ?
#
loop_
_entity_poly.entity_id
_entity_poly.type
_entity_poly.pdbx_seq_one_letter_code
_entity_poly.pdbx_strand_id
1 'polypeptide(L)'
;MSEEEFRVDPRAPVFFLSYARAKQRPAEPPRDTNQKVFQLYVDLSDHVSELLGLPAGSTAGFLDRVLDGGQVWADDLAFATGHCQVFIPLISPQYLRSVWCAREWNAFVRRRQVRRPDARATPGERPIIPVNWSVMGRRHLPDAIRRRQMFSPTGLPPDIAPQYQQEGIYGLLSLGRNGKDAYDAVVWRLAQRVVRAVDTHWVEPYVSRIEELGEGFEEAGDELD
;
A
#
# COMPACT_ATOMS: atom_id res chain seq x y z
N MET A 1 -1.13 27.97 -8.46
CA MET A 1 -1.12 27.19 -7.20
C MET A 1 0.28 27.28 -6.67
N SER A 2 0.48 27.92 -5.52
CA SER A 2 1.80 28.09 -4.91
C SER A 2 2.21 26.80 -4.20
N GLU A 3 3.52 26.53 -4.05
CA GLU A 3 4.06 25.35 -3.36
C GLU A 3 3.57 25.19 -1.90
N GLU A 4 3.02 26.26 -1.30
CA GLU A 4 2.43 26.23 0.04
C GLU A 4 1.16 25.36 0.14
N GLU A 5 0.51 25.04 -0.98
CA GLU A 5 -0.74 24.28 -1.02
C GLU A 5 -0.50 22.76 -0.84
N PHE A 6 0.71 22.26 -1.08
CA PHE A 6 1.03 20.81 -1.07
C PHE A 6 1.87 20.37 0.14
N ARG A 7 1.60 20.96 1.31
CA ARG A 7 2.30 20.60 2.54
C ARG A 7 1.91 19.20 3.01
N VAL A 8 2.90 18.46 3.53
CA VAL A 8 2.73 17.15 4.15
C VAL A 8 3.27 17.28 5.58
N ASP A 9 2.59 16.67 6.56
CA ASP A 9 3.12 16.61 7.93
C ASP A 9 4.44 15.83 7.91
N PRO A 10 5.57 16.39 8.38
CA PRO A 10 6.86 15.72 8.34
C PRO A 10 6.93 14.46 9.21
N ARG A 11 5.96 14.25 10.11
CA ARG A 11 5.81 13.03 10.92
C ARG A 11 5.00 11.95 10.22
N ALA A 12 4.28 12.30 9.14
CA ALA A 12 3.46 11.35 8.41
C ALA A 12 4.35 10.37 7.65
N PRO A 13 4.11 9.06 7.79
CA PRO A 13 4.77 8.08 6.93
C PRO A 13 4.44 8.34 5.46
N VAL A 14 5.38 8.06 4.58
CA VAL A 14 5.22 8.29 3.14
C VAL A 14 4.14 7.37 2.58
N PHE A 15 4.20 6.08 2.94
CA PHE A 15 3.24 5.08 2.48
C PHE A 15 2.57 4.31 3.62
N PHE A 16 1.36 3.83 3.33
CA PHE A 16 0.62 2.90 4.17
C PHE A 16 0.55 1.53 3.49
N LEU A 17 1.04 0.48 4.16
CA LEU A 17 0.99 -0.90 3.69
C LEU A 17 -0.16 -1.64 4.38
N SER A 18 -1.22 -1.90 3.63
CA SER A 18 -2.45 -2.55 4.11
C SER A 18 -2.45 -4.03 3.72
N TYR A 19 -2.72 -4.92 4.68
CA TYR A 19 -2.76 -6.36 4.44
C TYR A 19 -3.74 -7.07 5.38
N ALA A 20 -4.31 -8.19 4.92
CA ALA A 20 -5.09 -9.03 5.80
C ALA A 20 -4.18 -9.88 6.69
N ARG A 21 -4.29 -9.65 7.99
CA ARG A 21 -3.59 -10.45 8.99
C ARG A 21 -4.19 -11.84 9.08
N ALA A 22 -3.32 -12.83 9.13
CA ALA A 22 -3.76 -14.17 9.52
C ALA A 22 -4.01 -14.17 11.04
N LYS A 23 -5.23 -14.52 11.47
CA LYS A 23 -5.56 -14.62 12.90
C LYS A 23 -4.56 -15.55 13.59
N GLN A 24 -3.80 -15.01 14.54
CA GLN A 24 -2.90 -15.77 15.39
C GLN A 24 -3.72 -16.47 16.46
N ARG A 25 -3.47 -17.76 16.68
CA ARG A 25 -4.04 -18.49 17.82
C ARG A 25 -3.04 -18.43 18.97
N PRO A 26 -3.48 -18.23 20.25
CA PRO A 26 -2.60 -17.99 21.39
C PRO A 26 -1.54 -19.07 21.72
N ALA A 27 -1.51 -20.17 20.97
CA ALA A 27 -0.57 -21.28 21.15
C ALA A 27 0.10 -21.73 19.83
N GLU A 28 -0.14 -21.04 18.71
CA GLU A 28 0.49 -21.34 17.42
C GLU A 28 1.67 -20.38 17.18
N PRO A 29 2.78 -20.85 16.58
CA PRO A 29 3.86 -19.96 16.18
C PRO A 29 3.32 -18.87 15.23
N PRO A 30 3.95 -17.68 15.19
CA PRO A 30 3.54 -16.63 14.27
C PRO A 30 3.44 -17.16 12.85
N ARG A 31 2.30 -16.95 12.20
CA ARG A 31 2.12 -17.43 10.84
C ARG A 31 3.15 -16.79 9.92
N ASP A 32 3.74 -17.61 9.08
CA ASP A 32 4.76 -17.24 8.08
C ASP A 32 4.34 -16.03 7.23
N THR A 33 3.04 -15.89 6.91
CA THR A 33 2.51 -14.73 6.17
C THR A 33 2.78 -13.41 6.87
N ASN A 34 2.58 -13.29 8.19
CA ASN A 34 2.80 -12.03 8.91
C ASN A 34 4.29 -11.68 8.93
N GLN A 35 5.17 -12.67 9.04
CA GLN A 35 6.63 -12.47 8.99
C GLN A 35 7.07 -12.02 7.59
N LYS A 36 6.56 -12.65 6.53
CA LYS A 36 6.82 -12.27 5.14
C LYS A 36 6.33 -10.86 4.80
N VAL A 37 5.17 -10.45 5.32
CA VAL A 37 4.69 -9.07 5.17
C VAL A 37 5.59 -8.09 5.91
N PHE A 38 6.03 -8.44 7.12
CA PHE A 38 6.95 -7.59 7.87
C PHE A 38 8.30 -7.45 7.16
N GLN A 39 8.81 -8.50 6.54
CA GLN A 39 10.00 -8.45 5.69
C GLN A 39 9.80 -7.48 4.51
N LEU A 40 8.69 -7.64 3.75
CA LEU A 40 8.36 -6.71 2.67
C LEU A 40 8.29 -5.25 3.15
N TYR A 41 7.69 -5.02 4.31
CA TYR A 41 7.59 -3.69 4.91
C TYR A 41 8.97 -3.08 5.18
N VAL A 42 9.89 -3.84 5.78
CA VAL A 42 11.25 -3.37 6.08
C VAL A 42 11.99 -3.07 4.77
N ASP A 43 12.04 -4.03 3.85
CA ASP A 43 12.78 -3.88 2.59
C ASP A 43 12.25 -2.69 1.75
N LEU A 44 10.93 -2.52 1.68
CA LEU A 44 10.31 -1.39 1.00
C LEU A 44 10.60 -0.06 1.71
N SER A 45 10.55 -0.04 3.05
CA SER A 45 10.82 1.16 3.84
C SER A 45 12.25 1.64 3.67
N ASP A 46 13.22 0.73 3.62
CA ASP A 46 14.63 1.04 3.43
C ASP A 46 14.87 1.67 2.05
N HIS A 47 14.32 1.06 0.99
CA HIS A 47 14.44 1.63 -0.36
C HIS A 47 13.75 2.99 -0.51
N VAL A 48 12.55 3.17 0.07
CA VAL A 48 11.84 4.46 0.02
C VAL A 48 12.59 5.54 0.81
N SER A 49 13.11 5.19 1.99
CA SER A 49 13.93 6.11 2.80
C SER A 49 15.14 6.61 2.02
N GLU A 50 15.87 5.69 1.38
CA GLU A 50 17.06 6.02 0.60
C GLU A 50 16.72 6.88 -0.63
N LEU A 51 15.70 6.49 -1.39
CA LEU A 51 15.32 7.21 -2.61
C LEU A 51 14.79 8.63 -2.35
N LEU A 52 14.16 8.86 -1.19
CA LEU A 52 13.65 10.18 -0.79
C LEU A 52 14.64 10.98 0.08
N GLY A 53 15.75 10.38 0.50
CA GLY A 53 16.70 11.00 1.41
C GLY A 53 16.08 11.38 2.75
N LEU A 54 15.24 10.50 3.32
CA LEU A 54 14.58 10.79 4.59
C LEU A 54 15.59 10.93 5.74
N PRO A 55 15.39 11.88 6.68
CA PRO A 55 16.26 12.02 7.85
C PRO A 55 16.31 10.75 8.71
N ALA A 56 17.44 10.55 9.39
CA ALA A 56 17.58 9.46 10.36
C ALA A 56 16.50 9.55 11.45
N GLY A 57 15.77 8.45 11.66
CA GLY A 57 14.66 8.37 12.60
C GLY A 57 13.28 8.67 12.01
N SER A 58 13.19 9.10 10.74
CA SER A 58 11.92 9.18 10.02
C SER A 58 11.40 7.78 9.66
N THR A 59 10.08 7.61 9.67
CA THR A 59 9.41 6.37 9.25
C THR A 59 8.92 6.50 7.81
N ALA A 60 9.55 5.80 6.87
CA ALA A 60 9.09 5.81 5.48
C ALA A 60 7.70 5.19 5.31
N GLY A 61 7.43 4.10 6.03
CA GLY A 61 6.19 3.35 5.92
C GLY A 61 5.40 3.31 7.22
N PHE A 62 4.10 3.05 7.10
CA PHE A 62 3.26 2.53 8.15
C PHE A 62 2.77 1.12 7.78
N LEU A 63 2.87 0.18 8.71
CA LEU A 63 2.30 -1.15 8.59
C LEU A 63 1.23 -1.33 9.65
N ASP A 64 0.01 -1.67 9.24
CA ASP A 64 -1.06 -1.97 10.19
C ASP A 64 -0.77 -3.27 10.95
N ARG A 65 -0.20 -3.13 12.15
CA ARG A 65 0.16 -4.23 13.05
C ARG A 65 -0.88 -4.51 14.14
N VAL A 66 -2.07 -3.89 14.11
CA VAL A 66 -3.02 -3.80 15.26
C VAL A 66 -3.25 -5.12 16.02
N LEU A 67 -2.61 -5.38 17.16
CA LEU A 67 -2.97 -6.52 18.02
C LEU A 67 -3.22 -6.05 19.46
N ASP A 68 -4.47 -6.19 19.88
CA ASP A 68 -4.96 -6.50 21.24
C ASP A 68 -4.56 -5.61 22.43
N GLY A 69 -4.00 -4.41 22.23
CA GLY A 69 -3.61 -3.55 23.35
C GLY A 69 -3.65 -2.04 23.09
N GLY A 70 -4.74 -1.39 23.48
CA GLY A 70 -4.73 0.02 23.89
C GLY A 70 -5.23 1.06 22.88
N GLN A 71 -5.77 2.14 23.45
CA GLN A 71 -6.42 3.29 22.79
C GLN A 71 -5.43 4.17 21.99
N VAL A 72 -4.15 4.17 22.39
CA VAL A 72 -3.08 5.02 21.81
C VAL A 72 -2.72 4.62 20.37
N TRP A 73 -2.90 3.35 19.99
CA TRP A 73 -2.60 2.89 18.62
C TRP A 73 -3.72 3.16 17.62
N ALA A 74 -4.94 3.43 18.08
CA ALA A 74 -6.02 3.86 17.19
C ALA A 74 -5.72 5.25 16.60
N ASP A 75 -5.08 6.12 17.37
CA ASP A 75 -4.68 7.46 16.92
C ASP A 75 -3.56 7.40 15.89
N ASP A 76 -2.53 6.56 16.08
CA ASP A 76 -1.45 6.36 15.12
C ASP A 76 -1.97 5.84 13.78
N LEU A 77 -2.92 4.90 13.81
CA LEU A 77 -3.56 4.39 12.61
C LEU A 77 -4.44 5.45 11.93
N ALA A 78 -5.28 6.16 12.69
CA ALA A 78 -6.12 7.23 12.16
C ALA A 78 -5.26 8.34 11.53
N PHE A 79 -4.16 8.68 12.18
CA PHE A 79 -3.15 9.59 11.66
C PHE A 79 -2.55 9.06 10.35
N ALA A 80 -2.05 7.82 10.33
CA ALA A 80 -1.42 7.23 9.16
C ALA A 80 -2.39 7.12 7.97
N THR A 81 -3.59 6.61 8.17
CA THR A 81 -4.63 6.52 7.12
C THR A 81 -5.03 7.89 6.58
N GLY A 82 -5.09 8.90 7.44
CA GLY A 82 -5.45 10.26 7.04
C GLY A 82 -4.31 11.08 6.44
N HIS A 83 -3.04 10.73 6.65
CA HIS A 83 -1.90 11.59 6.29
C HIS A 83 -0.93 10.98 5.27
N CYS A 84 -0.83 9.64 5.17
CA CYS A 84 0.09 9.00 4.21
C CYS A 84 -0.20 9.47 2.78
N GLN A 85 0.85 9.68 1.98
CA GLN A 85 0.71 10.13 0.59
C GLN A 85 0.48 8.97 -0.39
N VAL A 86 0.82 7.73 0.00
CA VAL A 86 0.68 6.55 -0.85
C VAL A 86 0.01 5.42 -0.08
N PHE A 87 -0.93 4.73 -0.73
CA PHE A 87 -1.61 3.56 -0.18
C PHE A 87 -1.26 2.30 -0.99
N ILE A 88 -0.83 1.25 -0.30
CA ILE A 88 -0.39 -0.01 -0.89
C ILE A 88 -1.21 -1.15 -0.30
N PRO A 89 -2.35 -1.51 -0.94
CA PRO A 89 -3.12 -2.67 -0.53
C PRO A 89 -2.51 -3.96 -1.11
N LEU A 90 -2.13 -4.88 -0.22
CA LEU A 90 -1.63 -6.22 -0.54
C LEU A 90 -2.80 -7.16 -0.86
N ILE A 91 -3.17 -7.20 -2.13
CA ILE A 91 -4.33 -7.93 -2.63
C ILE A 91 -4.11 -9.44 -2.50
N SER A 92 -5.02 -10.08 -1.75
CA SER A 92 -5.09 -11.52 -1.52
C SER A 92 -6.54 -11.95 -1.28
N PRO A 93 -6.87 -13.25 -1.32
CA PRO A 93 -8.20 -13.71 -0.91
C PRO A 93 -8.59 -13.27 0.51
N GLN A 94 -7.63 -13.21 1.44
CA GLN A 94 -7.92 -12.78 2.82
C GLN A 94 -8.16 -11.27 2.88
N TYR A 95 -7.43 -10.48 2.08
CA TYR A 95 -7.60 -9.03 1.96
C TYR A 95 -9.04 -8.68 1.58
N LEU A 96 -9.57 -9.34 0.55
CA LEU A 96 -10.91 -9.09 0.03
C LEU A 96 -12.05 -9.48 1.00
N ARG A 97 -11.74 -10.25 2.06
CA ARG A 97 -12.72 -10.65 3.10
C ARG A 97 -12.56 -9.88 4.40
N SER A 98 -11.58 -8.98 4.48
CA SER A 98 -11.29 -8.23 5.70
C SER A 98 -12.08 -6.91 5.70
N VAL A 99 -13.06 -6.82 6.61
CA VAL A 99 -13.81 -5.57 6.88
C VAL A 99 -12.86 -4.42 7.21
N TRP A 100 -11.80 -4.72 7.95
CA TRP A 100 -10.80 -3.72 8.30
C TRP A 100 -10.04 -3.19 7.09
N CYS A 101 -9.59 -4.08 6.20
CA CYS A 101 -8.91 -3.67 4.96
C CYS A 101 -9.87 -2.89 4.04
N ALA A 102 -11.16 -3.23 4.05
CA ALA A 102 -12.17 -2.46 3.34
C ALA A 102 -12.33 -1.04 3.93
N ARG A 103 -12.30 -0.88 5.26
CA ARG A 103 -12.32 0.44 5.91
C ARG A 103 -11.08 1.28 5.55
N GLU A 104 -9.89 0.69 5.64
CA GLU A 104 -8.64 1.36 5.22
C GLU A 104 -8.71 1.78 3.75
N TRP A 105 -9.16 0.89 2.87
CA TRP A 105 -9.39 1.21 1.47
C TRP A 105 -10.33 2.40 1.30
N ASN A 106 -11.48 2.40 1.99
CA ASN A 106 -12.45 3.50 1.98
C ASN A 106 -11.84 4.82 2.47
N ALA A 107 -11.01 4.78 3.51
CA ALA A 107 -10.33 5.97 4.04
C ALA A 107 -9.41 6.60 2.99
N PHE A 108 -8.70 5.80 2.18
CA PHE A 108 -7.80 6.32 1.15
C PHE A 108 -8.50 6.73 -0.15
N VAL A 109 -9.54 6.02 -0.60
CA VAL A 109 -10.21 6.36 -1.87
C VAL A 109 -11.04 7.63 -1.80
N ARG A 110 -11.51 8.02 -0.60
CA ARG A 110 -12.28 9.26 -0.37
C ARG A 110 -11.40 10.51 -0.29
N ARG A 111 -10.08 10.34 -0.12
CA ARG A 111 -9.14 11.46 -0.04
C ARG A 111 -8.94 12.10 -1.40
N ARG A 112 -8.98 13.43 -1.43
CA ARG A 112 -8.73 14.20 -2.65
C ARG A 112 -7.28 14.01 -3.10
N GLN A 113 -7.11 13.68 -4.38
CA GLN A 113 -5.82 13.45 -5.01
C GLN A 113 -5.60 14.51 -6.09
N VAL A 114 -4.58 15.33 -5.91
CA VAL A 114 -4.26 16.44 -6.83
C VAL A 114 -2.96 16.10 -7.55
N ARG A 115 -2.95 16.20 -8.88
CA ARG A 115 -1.71 16.07 -9.65
C ARG A 115 -0.87 17.34 -9.43
N ARG A 116 0.40 17.17 -9.09
CA ARG A 116 1.32 18.29 -8.93
C ARG A 116 1.51 19.03 -10.27
N PRO A 117 1.70 20.36 -10.26
CA PRO A 117 2.09 21.12 -11.45
C PRO A 117 3.33 20.49 -12.09
N ASP A 118 3.38 20.46 -13.43
CA ASP A 118 4.52 19.95 -14.23
C ASP A 118 4.88 18.46 -14.07
N ALA A 119 4.18 17.71 -13.22
CA ALA A 119 4.41 16.29 -12.99
C ALA A 119 4.16 15.46 -14.26
N ARG A 120 5.14 14.66 -14.72
CA ARG A 120 4.94 13.70 -15.82
C ARG A 120 4.32 12.38 -15.32
N ALA A 121 3.05 12.46 -14.90
CA ALA A 121 2.24 11.31 -14.54
C ALA A 121 1.66 10.61 -15.78
N THR A 122 1.55 9.29 -15.74
CA THR A 122 0.83 8.55 -16.78
C THR A 122 -0.67 8.71 -16.56
N PRO A 123 -1.52 8.80 -17.61
CA PRO A 123 -2.97 8.84 -17.42
C PRO A 123 -3.47 7.64 -16.59
N GLY A 124 -4.31 7.91 -15.60
CA GLY A 124 -4.86 6.88 -14.70
C GLY A 124 -3.95 6.47 -13.54
N GLU A 125 -2.72 6.98 -13.49
CA GLU A 125 -1.85 6.79 -12.34
C GLU A 125 -2.43 7.49 -11.11
N ARG A 126 -2.41 6.80 -9.98
CA ARG A 126 -2.92 7.28 -8.70
C ARG A 126 -1.96 6.89 -7.58
N PRO A 127 -1.97 7.61 -6.44
CA PRO A 127 -1.25 7.24 -5.23
C PRO A 127 -1.85 6.04 -4.46
N ILE A 128 -2.75 5.28 -5.09
CA ILE A 128 -3.22 3.98 -4.61
C ILE A 128 -2.60 2.92 -5.52
N ILE A 129 -1.77 2.04 -4.96
CA ILE A 129 -0.95 1.08 -5.69
C ILE A 129 -1.32 -0.34 -5.23
N PRO A 130 -2.36 -0.98 -5.80
CA PRO A 130 -2.70 -2.36 -5.46
C PRO A 130 -1.61 -3.33 -5.92
N VAL A 131 -1.14 -4.17 -5.01
CA VAL A 131 -0.04 -5.12 -5.25
C VAL A 131 -0.55 -6.54 -5.09
N ASN A 132 -0.15 -7.46 -5.98
CA ASN A 132 -0.50 -8.87 -5.83
C ASN A 132 0.35 -9.48 -4.72
N TRP A 133 -0.24 -9.65 -3.54
CA TRP A 133 0.36 -10.47 -2.49
C TRP A 133 0.33 -11.94 -2.88
N SER A 134 -0.84 -12.42 -3.27
CA SER A 134 -1.05 -13.71 -3.93
C SER A 134 -1.83 -13.48 -5.21
N VAL A 135 -1.54 -14.22 -6.27
CA VAL A 135 -2.18 -14.00 -7.57
C VAL A 135 -3.69 -14.20 -7.49
N MET A 136 -4.42 -13.19 -7.95
CA MET A 136 -5.87 -13.19 -8.04
C MET A 136 -6.31 -13.02 -9.49
N GLY A 137 -7.14 -13.93 -9.98
CA GLY A 137 -7.78 -13.75 -11.28
C GLY A 137 -8.66 -12.50 -11.29
N ARG A 138 -8.57 -11.67 -12.33
CA ARG A 138 -9.29 -10.38 -12.44
C ARG A 138 -10.80 -10.47 -12.18
N ARG A 139 -11.43 -11.61 -12.49
CA ARG A 139 -12.86 -11.87 -12.26
C ARG A 139 -13.28 -11.95 -10.79
N HIS A 140 -12.32 -12.16 -9.89
CA HIS A 140 -12.56 -12.27 -8.45
C HIS A 140 -12.30 -10.94 -7.72
N LEU A 141 -11.84 -9.91 -8.44
CA LEU A 141 -11.61 -8.60 -7.85
C LEU A 141 -12.93 -7.80 -7.83
N PRO A 142 -13.30 -7.20 -6.68
CA PRO A 142 -14.35 -6.19 -6.62
C PRO A 142 -14.08 -5.05 -7.60
N ASP A 143 -15.15 -4.41 -8.08
CA ASP A 143 -15.06 -3.35 -9.11
C ASP A 143 -14.18 -2.19 -8.68
N ALA A 144 -14.28 -1.75 -7.43
CA ALA A 144 -13.45 -0.69 -6.87
C ALA A 144 -11.95 -0.97 -7.03
N ILE A 145 -11.51 -2.23 -6.91
CA ILE A 145 -10.10 -2.63 -7.10
C ILE A 145 -9.81 -2.86 -8.58
N ARG A 146 -10.73 -3.50 -9.32
CA ARG A 146 -10.58 -3.86 -10.73
C ARG A 146 -10.39 -2.65 -11.65
N ARG A 147 -10.98 -1.50 -11.30
CA ARG A 147 -10.80 -0.22 -12.02
C ARG A 147 -9.46 0.46 -11.75
N ARG A 148 -8.72 0.05 -10.72
CA ARG A 148 -7.37 0.56 -10.46
C ARG A 148 -6.34 -0.21 -11.26
N GLN A 149 -5.26 0.48 -11.61
CA GLN A 149 -4.10 -0.16 -12.21
C GLN A 149 -3.35 -0.95 -11.13
N MET A 150 -3.41 -2.29 -11.24
CA MET A 150 -2.56 -3.17 -10.43
C MET A 150 -1.08 -2.88 -10.71
N PHE A 151 -0.26 -2.95 -9.67
CA PHE A 151 1.19 -2.85 -9.81
C PHE A 151 1.72 -4.00 -10.69
N SER A 152 2.45 -3.62 -11.73
CA SER A 152 3.24 -4.52 -12.56
C SER A 152 4.60 -3.87 -12.77
N PRO A 153 5.71 -4.51 -12.36
CA PRO A 153 7.04 -3.96 -12.57
C PRO A 153 7.36 -3.91 -14.06
N THR A 154 8.08 -2.89 -14.49
CA THR A 154 8.54 -2.69 -15.87
C THR A 154 10.06 -2.45 -15.90
N GLY A 155 10.69 -2.64 -17.07
CA GLY A 155 12.13 -2.47 -17.21
C GLY A 155 12.95 -3.45 -16.36
N LEU A 156 12.43 -4.66 -16.14
CA LEU A 156 13.14 -5.75 -15.49
C LEU A 156 13.59 -6.79 -16.54
N PRO A 157 14.56 -7.66 -16.21
CA PRO A 157 14.81 -8.89 -16.97
C PRO A 157 13.50 -9.64 -17.32
N PRO A 158 13.46 -10.26 -18.52
CA PRO A 158 12.21 -10.76 -19.10
C PRO A 158 11.55 -11.90 -18.31
N ASP A 159 12.28 -12.55 -17.42
CA ASP A 159 11.84 -13.66 -16.56
C ASP A 159 11.23 -13.18 -15.23
N ILE A 160 11.67 -12.04 -14.69
CA ILE A 160 11.24 -11.57 -13.36
C ILE A 160 9.78 -11.11 -13.35
N ALA A 161 9.37 -10.28 -14.32
CA ALA A 161 8.01 -9.75 -14.34
C ALA A 161 6.94 -10.85 -14.52
N PRO A 162 7.11 -11.85 -15.42
CA PRO A 162 6.24 -13.01 -15.48
C PRO A 162 6.23 -13.83 -14.19
N GLN A 163 7.38 -14.02 -13.52
CA GLN A 163 7.44 -14.75 -12.26
C GLN A 163 6.60 -14.05 -11.18
N TYR A 164 6.72 -12.73 -11.03
CA TYR A 164 5.85 -11.96 -10.13
C TYR A 164 4.36 -12.08 -10.50
N GLN A 165 4.02 -12.08 -11.78
CA GLN A 165 2.64 -12.24 -12.24
C GLN A 165 2.05 -13.61 -11.94
N GLN A 166 2.89 -14.65 -11.87
CA GLN A 166 2.49 -16.03 -11.57
C GLN A 166 2.46 -16.33 -10.07
N GLU A 167 3.38 -15.73 -9.30
CA GLU A 167 3.61 -16.07 -7.90
C GLU A 167 3.02 -15.04 -6.92
N GLY A 168 2.96 -13.76 -7.32
CA GLY A 168 2.79 -12.64 -6.39
C GLY A 168 3.98 -12.54 -5.41
N ILE A 169 3.97 -11.53 -4.52
CA ILE A 169 5.07 -11.35 -3.57
C ILE A 169 5.18 -12.54 -2.59
N TYR A 170 4.04 -13.10 -2.15
CA TYR A 170 4.03 -14.25 -1.25
C TYR A 170 4.74 -15.46 -1.86
N GLY A 171 4.47 -15.76 -3.14
CA GLY A 171 5.10 -16.88 -3.82
C GLY A 171 6.60 -16.65 -4.00
N LEU A 172 7.02 -15.45 -4.40
CA LEU A 172 8.44 -15.09 -4.52
C LEU A 172 9.19 -15.30 -3.19
N LEU A 173 8.62 -14.86 -2.07
CA LEU A 173 9.20 -15.08 -0.74
C LEU A 173 9.17 -16.56 -0.32
N SER A 174 8.22 -17.34 -0.81
CA SER A 174 8.06 -18.77 -0.47
C SER A 174 9.01 -19.67 -1.28
N LEU A 175 9.46 -19.22 -2.46
CA LEU A 175 10.45 -19.92 -3.28
C LEU A 175 11.89 -19.83 -2.70
N GLY A 176 12.10 -19.04 -1.64
CA GLY A 176 13.39 -18.89 -0.98
C GLY A 176 14.45 -18.36 -1.95
N ARG A 177 15.59 -19.06 -2.06
CA ARG A 177 16.70 -18.63 -2.93
C ARG A 177 16.29 -18.46 -4.40
N ASN A 178 15.36 -19.28 -4.89
CA ASN A 178 14.92 -19.25 -6.28
C ASN A 178 13.97 -18.08 -6.60
N GLY A 179 13.39 -17.46 -5.58
CA GLY A 179 12.54 -16.28 -5.74
C GLY A 179 13.22 -14.98 -5.32
N LYS A 180 14.42 -15.04 -4.75
CA LYS A 180 15.08 -13.88 -4.12
C LYS A 180 15.36 -12.75 -5.11
N ASP A 181 16.00 -13.06 -6.24
CA ASP A 181 16.38 -12.02 -7.22
C ASP A 181 15.14 -11.33 -7.80
N ALA A 182 14.09 -12.11 -8.07
CA ALA A 182 12.81 -11.59 -8.51
C ALA A 182 12.12 -10.75 -7.43
N TYR A 183 12.13 -11.21 -6.17
CA TYR A 183 11.61 -10.46 -5.03
C TYR A 183 12.33 -9.11 -4.88
N ASP A 184 13.66 -9.11 -4.78
CA ASP A 184 14.46 -7.89 -4.59
C ASP A 184 14.17 -6.88 -5.72
N ALA A 185 14.14 -7.34 -6.97
CA ALA A 185 13.85 -6.50 -8.14
C ALA A 185 12.42 -5.94 -8.13
N VAL A 186 11.43 -6.74 -7.69
CA VAL A 186 10.04 -6.33 -7.57
C VAL A 186 9.87 -5.27 -6.48
N VAL A 187 10.48 -5.47 -5.30
CA VAL A 187 10.43 -4.50 -4.20
C VAL A 187 11.12 -3.20 -4.58
N TRP A 188 12.27 -3.27 -5.25
CA TRP A 188 12.96 -2.09 -5.79
C TRP A 188 12.08 -1.29 -6.77
N ARG A 189 11.35 -1.98 -7.66
CA ARG A 189 10.41 -1.31 -8.59
C ARG A 189 9.18 -0.76 -7.89
N LEU A 190 8.72 -1.40 -6.82
CA LEU A 190 7.64 -0.90 -5.99
C LEU A 190 8.07 0.39 -5.27
N ALA A 191 9.27 0.44 -4.70
CA ALA A 191 9.82 1.63 -4.07
C ALA A 191 9.89 2.82 -5.04
N GLN A 192 10.42 2.61 -6.25
CA GLN A 192 10.41 3.63 -7.30
C GLN A 192 8.99 4.09 -7.67
N ARG A 193 8.01 3.17 -7.67
CA ARG A 193 6.61 3.52 -7.96
C ARG A 193 5.98 4.34 -6.83
N VAL A 194 6.37 4.12 -5.57
CA VAL A 194 5.99 4.93 -4.40
C VAL A 194 6.56 6.34 -4.54
N VAL A 195 7.86 6.48 -4.79
CA VAL A 195 8.52 7.78 -4.97
C VAL A 195 7.88 8.56 -6.12
N ARG A 196 7.68 7.90 -7.27
CA ARG A 196 6.97 8.51 -8.39
C ARG A 196 5.56 8.97 -8.03
N ALA A 197 4.84 8.25 -7.17
CA ALA A 197 3.51 8.67 -6.73
C ALA A 197 3.58 10.00 -5.94
N VAL A 198 4.55 10.13 -5.04
CA VAL A 198 4.80 11.34 -4.23
C VAL A 198 5.20 12.52 -5.10
N ASP A 199 6.07 12.30 -6.08
CA ASP A 199 6.55 13.35 -7.00
C ASP A 199 5.46 13.84 -7.96
N THR A 200 4.46 12.99 -8.24
CA THR A 200 3.45 13.30 -9.25
C THR A 200 2.11 13.72 -8.67
N HIS A 201 1.81 13.32 -7.44
CA HIS A 201 0.54 13.58 -6.78
C HIS A 201 0.76 14.09 -5.37
N TRP A 202 -0.18 14.89 -4.91
CA TRP A 202 -0.38 15.22 -3.51
C TRP A 202 -1.73 14.68 -3.09
N VAL A 203 -1.78 14.05 -1.92
CA VAL A 203 -3.02 13.53 -1.33
C VAL A 203 -3.36 14.41 -0.13
N GLU A 204 -4.50 15.06 -0.22
CA GLU A 204 -5.00 15.94 0.84
C GLU A 204 -5.14 15.14 2.16
N PRO A 205 -4.58 15.65 3.28
CA PRO A 205 -4.80 15.03 4.57
C PRO A 205 -6.27 15.07 4.95
N TYR A 206 -6.84 13.92 5.31
CA TYR A 206 -8.22 13.82 5.77
C TYR A 206 -8.40 12.58 6.64
N VAL A 207 -8.65 12.80 7.92
CA VAL A 207 -8.89 11.73 8.90
C VAL A 207 -10.38 11.44 8.93
N SER A 208 -10.79 10.29 8.40
CA SER A 208 -12.18 9.82 8.46
C SER A 208 -12.48 9.20 9.82
N ARG A 209 -13.71 9.36 10.31
CA ARG A 209 -14.19 8.59 11.46
C ARG A 209 -14.45 7.14 11.04
N ILE A 210 -14.08 6.18 11.88
CA ILE A 210 -14.17 4.75 11.55
C ILE A 210 -15.62 4.34 11.22
N GLU A 211 -16.59 4.96 11.88
CA GLU A 211 -18.02 4.71 11.71
C GLU A 211 -18.56 5.15 10.34
N GLU A 212 -17.86 6.06 9.65
CA GLU A 212 -18.24 6.57 8.33
C GLU A 212 -17.68 5.70 7.18
N LEU A 213 -16.78 4.77 7.50
CA LEU A 213 -16.07 3.94 6.53
C LEU A 213 -16.86 2.68 6.19
N GLY A 214 -17.03 2.42 4.89
CA GLY A 214 -17.67 1.21 4.40
C GLY A 214 -16.92 -0.06 4.80
N GLU A 215 -17.67 -1.14 5.01
CA GLU A 215 -17.14 -2.46 5.38
C GLU A 215 -16.85 -3.36 4.17
N GLY A 216 -17.18 -2.89 2.96
CA GLY A 216 -16.92 -3.54 1.69
C GLY A 216 -16.01 -2.72 0.76
N PHE A 217 -15.49 -3.38 -0.28
CA PHE A 217 -14.72 -2.73 -1.34
C PHE A 217 -15.66 -2.11 -2.38
N GLU A 218 -16.47 -1.17 -1.90
CA GLU A 218 -17.40 -0.39 -2.70
C GLU A 218 -16.70 0.87 -3.25
N GLU A 219 -17.25 1.43 -4.31
CA GLU A 219 -16.84 2.77 -4.74
C GLU A 219 -17.51 3.75 -3.79
N ALA A 220 -16.74 4.71 -3.24
CA ALA A 220 -17.37 5.93 -2.80
C ALA A 220 -18.05 6.49 -4.05
N GLY A 221 -19.38 6.61 -4.02
CA GLY A 221 -20.16 7.05 -5.16
C GLY A 221 -19.47 8.26 -5.79
N ASP A 222 -19.23 8.21 -7.09
CA ASP A 222 -18.97 9.40 -7.87
C ASP A 222 -20.23 10.29 -7.74
N GLU A 223 -20.36 11.03 -6.64
CA GLU A 223 -21.05 12.31 -6.66
C GLU A 223 -20.13 13.25 -7.43
N LEU A 224 -20.13 13.04 -8.75
CA LEU A 224 -19.72 14.04 -9.71
C LEU A 224 -20.93 14.96 -9.91
N ASP A 225 -20.71 16.24 -9.61
CA ASP A 225 -21.48 17.39 -10.12
C ASP A 225 -21.93 17.21 -11.58
#